data_AF-A0A7L4R0E9-F1
#
_entry.id   AF-A0A7L4R0E9-F1
#
_cell.length_a   1.000
_cell.length_b   1.000
_cell.length_c   1.000
_cell.angle_alpha   90.00
_cell.angle_beta   90.00
_cell.angle_gamma   90.00
#
_symmetry.space_group_name_H-M   'P 1'
#
loop_
_entity.id
_entity.type
_entity.pdbx_description
1 polymer ?
#
loop_
_entity_poly.entity_id
_entity_poly.type
_entity_poly.pdbx_seq_one_letter_code
_entity_poly.pdbx_strand_id
1 'polypeptide(L)'
;MQLPRGTFRGLKRGSGLHSLIREMEEECLSGYCKIVSGETSILLVFSDGKIVLAEYGSLAARAAMDAISRTGEEPVDAVLHGLSDAQIELALEFNPSARIDRAARAPTGMRSPPPPLRHNIPRPHPEPRAAGTGSGAHRAMEPGFPGRGIPSEPADDETSLLMRDLDALDALDIQAMTEKFRANCRQMIEKLELEHLLEKSTRKGEP
;
A
#
# COMPACT_ATOMS: atom_id res chain seq x y z
N MET A 1 2.78 0.87 -0.47
CA MET A 1 1.61 1.64 -0.98
C MET A 1 0.79 2.29 0.14
N GLN A 2 0.05 3.37 -0.13
CA GLN A 2 -0.96 3.97 0.77
C GLN A 2 -2.37 3.57 0.33
N LEU A 3 -3.04 2.69 1.07
CA LEU A 3 -4.38 2.18 0.71
C LEU A 3 -5.42 2.55 1.78
N PRO A 4 -6.69 2.77 1.37
CA PRO A 4 -7.80 2.81 2.32
C PRO A 4 -7.92 1.47 3.04
N ARG A 5 -8.35 1.50 4.31
CA ARG A 5 -8.48 0.29 5.16
C ARG A 5 -9.43 -0.78 4.63
N GLY A 6 -10.41 -0.38 3.81
CA GLY A 6 -11.40 -1.28 3.23
C GLY A 6 -12.25 -2.04 4.26
N THR A 7 -12.96 -3.05 3.77
CA THR A 7 -13.74 -3.99 4.58
C THR A 7 -13.04 -5.34 4.57
N PHE A 8 -12.75 -5.90 5.74
CA PHE A 8 -12.17 -7.24 5.82
C PHE A 8 -13.11 -8.27 5.17
N ARG A 9 -12.55 -9.08 4.27
CA ARG A 9 -13.30 -10.12 3.53
C ARG A 9 -12.93 -11.52 4.02
N GLY A 10 -11.67 -11.78 4.31
CA GLY A 10 -11.22 -13.09 4.75
C GLY A 10 -9.71 -13.24 4.81
N LEU A 11 -9.30 -14.44 5.22
CA LEU A 11 -7.91 -14.86 5.34
C LEU A 11 -7.73 -16.19 4.59
N LYS A 12 -6.64 -16.33 3.87
CA LYS A 12 -6.22 -17.59 3.23
C LYS A 12 -4.84 -17.97 3.69
N ARG A 13 -4.63 -19.23 4.03
CA ARG A 13 -3.36 -19.76 4.51
C ARG A 13 -2.87 -20.89 3.61
N GLY A 14 -1.55 -21.04 3.49
CA GLY A 14 -0.90 -22.14 2.79
C GLY A 14 -1.30 -22.30 1.32
N SER A 15 -1.75 -21.22 0.67
CA SER A 15 -2.19 -21.25 -0.72
C SER A 15 -1.02 -20.98 -1.66
N GLY A 16 -1.00 -21.54 -2.87
CA GLY A 16 -0.01 -21.16 -3.88
C GLY A 16 -0.29 -19.76 -4.43
N LEU A 17 0.73 -18.91 -4.56
CA LEU A 17 0.60 -17.52 -5.00
C LEU A 17 -0.19 -17.36 -6.32
N HIS A 18 0.15 -18.15 -7.34
CA HIS A 18 -0.52 -18.11 -8.64
C HIS A 18 -1.97 -18.62 -8.56
N SER A 19 -2.23 -19.62 -7.73
CA SER A 19 -3.59 -20.14 -7.53
C SER A 19 -4.46 -19.11 -6.81
N LEU A 20 -3.90 -18.41 -5.82
CA LEU A 20 -4.60 -17.34 -5.11
C LEU A 20 -4.96 -16.20 -6.05
N ILE A 21 -4.03 -15.76 -6.91
CA ILE A 21 -4.29 -14.69 -7.87
C ILE A 21 -5.42 -15.09 -8.83
N ARG A 22 -5.35 -16.31 -9.40
CA ARG A 22 -6.39 -16.82 -10.29
C ARG A 22 -7.75 -16.88 -9.61
N GLU A 23 -7.80 -17.30 -8.35
CA GLU A 23 -9.05 -17.33 -7.59
C GLU A 23 -9.62 -15.91 -7.38
N MET A 24 -8.78 -14.90 -7.14
CA MET A 24 -9.23 -13.51 -7.03
C MET A 24 -9.73 -12.94 -8.36
N GLU A 25 -9.17 -13.39 -9.47
CA GLU A 25 -9.66 -13.09 -10.82
C GLU A 25 -11.03 -13.74 -11.07
N GLU A 26 -11.18 -15.02 -10.73
CA GLU A 26 -12.43 -15.79 -10.89
C GLU A 26 -13.58 -15.26 -10.02
N GLU A 27 -13.27 -14.79 -8.80
CA GLU A 27 -14.24 -14.18 -7.89
C GLU A 27 -14.53 -12.70 -8.18
N CYS A 28 -13.92 -12.12 -9.23
CA CYS A 28 -14.03 -10.70 -9.56
C CYS A 28 -13.75 -9.77 -8.37
N LEU A 29 -12.71 -10.07 -7.58
CA LEU A 29 -12.39 -9.29 -6.39
C LEU A 29 -12.23 -7.80 -6.74
N SER A 30 -12.89 -6.94 -5.99
CA SER A 30 -12.66 -5.48 -5.98
C SER A 30 -12.17 -5.08 -4.60
N GLY A 31 -10.87 -4.82 -4.48
CA GLY A 31 -10.23 -4.82 -3.18
C GLY A 31 -8.71 -4.91 -3.25
N TYR A 32 -8.08 -5.23 -2.12
CA TYR A 32 -6.66 -5.53 -2.09
C TYR A 32 -6.36 -6.78 -1.28
N CYS A 33 -5.25 -7.41 -1.61
CA CYS A 33 -4.73 -8.60 -0.98
C CYS A 33 -3.32 -8.32 -0.47
N LYS A 34 -3.11 -8.46 0.85
CA LYS A 34 -1.79 -8.39 1.47
C LYS A 34 -1.32 -9.81 1.71
N ILE A 35 -0.31 -10.22 0.96
CA ILE A 35 0.21 -11.58 0.88
C ILE A 35 1.59 -11.59 1.54
N VAL A 36 1.85 -12.58 2.37
CA VAL A 36 3.14 -12.79 3.02
C VAL A 36 3.71 -14.12 2.52
N SER A 37 4.94 -14.07 2.02
CA SER A 37 5.70 -15.22 1.55
C SER A 37 7.08 -15.17 2.19
N GLY A 38 7.26 -15.95 3.25
CA GLY A 38 8.47 -15.94 4.09
C GLY A 38 8.75 -14.54 4.63
N GLU A 39 9.89 -13.97 4.24
CA GLU A 39 10.34 -12.63 4.66
C GLU A 39 9.81 -11.51 3.76
N THR A 40 9.09 -11.83 2.70
CA THR A 40 8.64 -10.84 1.70
C THR A 40 7.13 -10.64 1.73
N SER A 41 6.71 -9.37 1.64
CA SER A 41 5.30 -9.00 1.49
C SER A 41 4.98 -8.57 0.07
N ILE A 42 3.89 -9.10 -0.47
CA ILE A 42 3.30 -8.74 -1.76
C ILE A 42 1.96 -8.06 -1.48
N LEU A 43 1.70 -6.93 -2.12
CA LEU A 43 0.45 -6.20 -2.00
C LEU A 43 -0.14 -5.99 -3.40
N LEU A 44 -1.31 -6.57 -3.64
CA LEU A 44 -2.03 -6.51 -4.91
C LEU A 44 -3.35 -5.81 -4.73
N VAL A 45 -3.70 -4.89 -5.63
CA VAL A 45 -5.02 -4.26 -5.66
C VAL A 45 -5.74 -4.71 -6.91
N PHE A 46 -6.96 -5.22 -6.73
CA PHE A 46 -7.84 -5.73 -7.76
C PHE A 46 -9.03 -4.80 -7.96
N SER A 47 -9.44 -4.66 -9.22
CA SER A 47 -10.67 -3.99 -9.64
C SER A 47 -11.39 -4.95 -10.58
N ASP A 48 -12.54 -5.46 -10.18
CA ASP A 48 -13.32 -6.44 -10.95
C ASP A 48 -12.45 -7.64 -11.41
N GLY A 49 -11.69 -8.20 -10.47
CA GLY A 49 -10.78 -9.32 -10.72
C GLY A 49 -9.48 -8.94 -11.43
N LYS A 50 -9.30 -7.71 -11.93
CA LYS A 50 -8.07 -7.30 -12.62
C LYS A 50 -7.11 -6.60 -11.68
N ILE A 51 -5.83 -6.98 -11.71
CA ILE A 51 -4.81 -6.30 -10.90
C ILE A 51 -4.51 -4.92 -11.49
N VAL A 52 -4.74 -3.87 -10.71
CA VAL A 52 -4.54 -2.47 -11.10
C VAL A 52 -3.31 -1.84 -10.43
N LEU A 53 -2.95 -2.31 -9.23
CA LEU A 53 -1.73 -1.92 -8.51
C LEU A 53 -1.01 -3.17 -8.01
N ALA A 54 0.32 -3.14 -8.04
CA ALA A 54 1.15 -4.20 -7.45
C ALA A 54 2.40 -3.63 -6.78
N GLU A 55 2.75 -4.23 -5.64
CA GLU A 55 3.99 -3.99 -4.91
C GLU A 55 4.52 -5.35 -4.41
N TYR A 56 5.82 -5.58 -4.57
CA TYR A 56 6.53 -6.75 -4.06
C TYR A 56 7.81 -6.23 -3.40
N GLY A 57 7.83 -6.13 -2.08
CA GLY A 57 8.97 -5.56 -1.36
C GLY A 57 9.30 -4.16 -1.87
N SER A 58 10.49 -3.98 -2.46
CA SER A 58 10.91 -2.70 -3.06
C SER A 58 10.51 -2.52 -4.53
N LEU A 59 9.93 -3.54 -5.16
CA LEU A 59 9.47 -3.50 -6.55
C LEU A 59 8.02 -3.03 -6.62
N ALA A 60 7.67 -2.28 -7.66
CA ALA A 60 6.33 -1.76 -7.87
C ALA A 60 5.86 -1.94 -9.32
N ALA A 61 4.54 -1.91 -9.53
CA ALA A 61 3.89 -2.02 -10.82
C ALA A 61 4.34 -3.25 -11.61
N ARG A 62 4.76 -3.05 -12.87
CA ARG A 62 5.14 -4.13 -13.78
C ARG A 62 6.36 -4.91 -13.30
N ALA A 63 7.33 -4.24 -12.67
CA ALA A 63 8.49 -4.92 -12.11
C ALA A 63 8.11 -5.88 -10.97
N ALA A 64 7.12 -5.50 -10.16
CA ALA A 64 6.54 -6.39 -9.15
C ALA A 64 5.81 -7.56 -9.79
N MET A 65 4.98 -7.32 -10.81
CA MET A 65 4.28 -8.39 -11.54
C MET A 65 5.25 -9.38 -12.18
N ASP A 66 6.31 -8.89 -12.81
CA ASP A 66 7.34 -9.74 -13.41
C ASP A 66 8.06 -10.59 -12.36
N ALA A 67 8.25 -10.05 -11.15
CA ALA A 67 8.81 -10.81 -10.02
C ALA A 67 7.84 -11.89 -9.53
N ILE A 68 6.56 -11.55 -9.35
CA ILE A 68 5.48 -12.49 -8.98
C ILE A 68 5.41 -13.65 -9.97
N SER A 69 5.49 -13.37 -11.27
CA SER A 69 5.49 -14.40 -12.32
C SER A 69 6.68 -15.36 -12.25
N ARG A 70 7.80 -14.94 -11.65
CA ARG A 70 9.00 -15.77 -11.46
C ARG A 70 9.06 -16.44 -10.09
N THR A 71 8.24 -15.99 -9.14
CA THR A 71 8.16 -16.59 -7.81
C THR A 71 7.58 -18.00 -7.93
N GLY A 72 8.23 -18.95 -7.23
CA GLY A 72 7.83 -20.35 -7.20
C GLY A 72 6.54 -20.61 -6.42
N GLU A 73 6.18 -21.87 -6.27
CA GLU A 73 4.97 -22.32 -5.58
C GLU A 73 5.14 -22.43 -4.06
N GLU A 74 5.94 -21.54 -3.46
CA GLU A 74 6.01 -21.49 -2.00
C GLU A 74 4.63 -21.14 -1.42
N PRO A 75 4.21 -21.81 -0.34
CA PRO A 75 2.93 -21.52 0.29
C PRO A 75 2.92 -20.09 0.82
N VAL A 76 1.86 -19.35 0.52
CA VAL A 76 1.66 -17.98 0.98
C VAL A 76 0.41 -17.86 1.83
N ASP A 77 0.47 -16.91 2.76
CA ASP A 77 -0.66 -16.50 3.57
C ASP A 77 -1.13 -15.11 3.11
N ALA A 78 -2.43 -14.88 3.10
CA ALA A 78 -3.03 -13.72 2.45
C ALA A 78 -4.25 -13.19 3.20
N VAL A 79 -4.26 -11.88 3.43
CA VAL A 79 -5.38 -11.13 4.01
C VAL A 79 -6.11 -10.38 2.90
N LEU A 80 -7.42 -10.60 2.80
CA LEU A 80 -8.28 -10.03 1.76
C LEU A 80 -9.14 -8.91 2.31
N HIS A 81 -9.13 -7.77 1.62
CA HIS A 81 -9.96 -6.62 1.92
C HIS A 81 -10.77 -6.22 0.68
N GLY A 82 -12.06 -5.99 0.85
CA GLY A 82 -12.91 -5.38 -0.17
C GLY A 82 -12.77 -3.85 -0.17
N LEU A 83 -12.84 -3.25 -1.35
CA LEU A 83 -12.89 -1.82 -1.55
C LEU A 83 -14.07 -1.46 -2.46
N SER A 84 -14.70 -0.32 -2.18
CA SER A 84 -15.65 0.31 -3.10
C SER A 84 -14.94 0.99 -4.26
N ASP A 85 -15.66 1.28 -5.35
CA ASP A 85 -15.12 1.96 -6.54
C ASP A 85 -14.43 3.28 -6.19
N ALA A 86 -15.04 4.11 -5.32
CA ALA A 86 -14.43 5.36 -4.88
C ALA A 86 -13.11 5.16 -4.10
N GLN A 87 -13.00 4.07 -3.33
CA GLN A 87 -11.76 3.72 -2.63
C GLN A 87 -10.69 3.20 -3.59
N ILE A 88 -11.09 2.47 -4.63
CA ILE A 88 -10.17 2.04 -5.71
C ILE A 88 -9.63 3.25 -6.46
N GLU A 89 -10.48 4.21 -6.84
CA GLU A 89 -10.05 5.45 -7.48
C GLU A 89 -9.05 6.23 -6.61
N LEU A 90 -9.34 6.35 -5.31
CA LEU A 90 -8.44 7.00 -4.37
C LEU A 90 -7.10 6.25 -4.27
N ALA A 91 -7.12 4.92 -4.18
CA ALA A 91 -5.90 4.11 -4.19
C ALA A 91 -5.07 4.35 -5.46
N LEU A 92 -5.70 4.50 -6.62
CA LEU A 92 -5.02 4.79 -7.89
C LEU A 92 -4.43 6.20 -7.96
N GLU A 93 -5.05 7.18 -7.31
CA GLU A 93 -4.56 8.56 -7.26
C GLU A 93 -3.32 8.69 -6.35
N PHE A 94 -3.35 8.02 -5.19
CA PHE A 94 -2.29 8.10 -4.20
C PHE A 94 -1.09 7.18 -4.48
N ASN A 95 -1.23 6.19 -5.37
CA ASN A 95 -0.16 5.22 -5.70
C ASN A 95 0.23 5.21 -7.19
N PRO A 96 0.64 6.33 -7.79
CA PRO A 96 0.94 6.41 -9.22
C PRO A 96 2.15 5.56 -9.65
N SER A 97 3.06 5.24 -8.74
CA SER A 97 4.26 4.42 -8.99
C SER A 97 3.95 2.92 -9.07
N ALA A 98 2.86 2.46 -8.45
CA ALA A 98 2.49 1.04 -8.37
C ALA A 98 1.48 0.60 -9.45
N ARG A 99 1.04 1.51 -10.33
CA ARG A 99 0.06 1.24 -11.41
C ARG A 99 0.64 0.39 -12.52
N ILE A 100 -0.01 -0.73 -12.82
CA ILE A 100 0.39 -1.67 -13.87
C ILE A 100 0.06 -1.11 -15.26
N ASP A 101 -1.14 -0.53 -15.42
CA ASP A 101 -1.65 -0.03 -16.71
C ASP A 101 -1.24 1.40 -17.04
N ARG A 102 -0.05 1.85 -16.60
CA ARG A 102 0.48 3.11 -17.10
C ARG A 102 0.93 2.92 -18.55
N ALA A 103 -0.02 2.93 -19.49
CA ALA A 103 0.25 3.52 -20.79
C ALA A 103 0.89 4.88 -20.49
N ALA A 104 2.15 5.04 -20.90
CA ALA A 104 2.98 6.17 -20.53
C ALA A 104 2.32 7.49 -20.93
N ARG A 105 1.46 8.04 -20.09
CA ARG A 105 1.25 9.48 -20.04
C ARG A 105 2.48 10.02 -19.35
N ALA A 106 3.45 10.32 -20.21
CA ALA A 106 4.53 11.24 -19.92
C ALA A 106 3.96 12.46 -19.19
N PRO A 107 4.70 13.04 -18.23
CA PRO A 107 4.29 14.30 -17.64
C PRO A 107 4.34 15.37 -18.74
N THR A 108 3.20 15.67 -19.38
CA THR A 108 3.02 16.91 -20.13
C THR A 108 2.92 18.03 -19.12
N GLY A 109 4.08 18.45 -18.63
CA GLY A 109 4.21 19.38 -17.52
C GLY A 109 5.49 20.21 -17.57
N MET A 110 6.00 20.56 -18.76
CA MET A 110 6.89 21.70 -18.94
C MET A 110 6.63 22.35 -20.31
N ARG A 111 5.70 23.30 -20.34
CA ARG A 111 5.69 24.34 -21.39
C ARG A 111 6.95 25.17 -21.20
N SER A 112 7.94 24.97 -22.05
CA SER A 112 9.02 25.95 -22.23
C SER A 112 8.44 27.24 -22.80
N PRO A 113 8.85 28.44 -22.32
CA PRO A 113 8.48 29.68 -22.98
C PRO A 113 9.16 29.75 -24.36
N PRO A 114 8.51 30.36 -25.37
CA PRO A 114 9.05 30.44 -26.71
C PRO A 114 10.33 31.31 -26.75
N PRO A 115 11.29 31.03 -27.65
CA PRO A 115 12.53 31.78 -27.75
C PRO A 115 12.26 33.21 -28.27
N PRO A 116 13.01 34.23 -27.82
CA PRO A 116 12.87 35.58 -28.35
C PRO A 116 13.41 35.65 -29.78
N LEU A 117 12.58 36.23 -30.66
CA LEU A 117 12.91 36.60 -32.04
C LEU A 117 14.09 37.59 -32.04
N ARG A 118 15.25 37.17 -32.56
CA ARG A 118 16.41 38.05 -32.77
C ARG A 118 16.21 38.86 -34.06
N HIS A 119 15.90 40.14 -33.92
CA HIS A 119 15.94 41.11 -35.02
C HIS A 119 17.38 41.57 -35.26
N ASN A 120 17.80 41.50 -36.53
CA ASN A 120 19.09 41.94 -37.08
C ASN A 120 19.19 43.47 -37.10
N ILE A 121 20.27 44.07 -36.56
CA ILE A 121 20.81 45.36 -37.04
C ILE A 121 22.36 45.36 -36.91
N PRO A 122 23.12 45.94 -37.88
CA PRO A 122 24.53 45.61 -38.17
C PRO A 122 25.61 46.36 -37.35
N ARG A 123 26.84 45.80 -37.41
CA ARG A 123 28.13 46.33 -36.93
C ARG A 123 28.39 47.80 -37.29
N PRO A 124 29.28 48.47 -36.53
CA PRO A 124 30.59 48.77 -37.11
C PRO A 124 31.78 48.50 -36.16
N HIS A 125 32.87 48.00 -36.75
CA HIS A 125 34.23 47.96 -36.18
C HIS A 125 34.88 49.36 -36.31
N PRO A 126 35.86 49.69 -35.45
CA PRO A 126 37.26 49.41 -35.81
C PRO A 126 38.17 48.93 -34.65
N GLU A 127 39.12 48.07 -35.00
CA GLU A 127 40.38 47.71 -34.29
C GLU A 127 41.38 48.91 -34.24
N PRO A 128 42.55 48.89 -33.52
CA PRO A 128 43.43 47.74 -33.27
C PRO A 128 44.27 47.65 -31.96
N ARG A 129 44.77 46.42 -31.72
CA ARG A 129 46.08 45.99 -31.12
C ARG A 129 46.45 46.38 -29.67
N ALA A 130 46.69 45.36 -28.82
CA ALA A 130 48.05 44.79 -28.57
C ALA A 130 48.05 43.67 -27.51
N ALA A 131 48.73 42.56 -27.85
CA ALA A 131 49.44 41.54 -27.06
C ALA A 131 49.12 41.27 -25.58
N GLY A 132 49.00 39.98 -25.23
CA GLY A 132 49.13 39.54 -23.83
C GLY A 132 48.69 38.09 -23.56
N THR A 133 49.59 37.16 -23.85
CA THR A 133 49.65 35.73 -23.49
C THR A 133 49.23 35.40 -22.05
N GLY A 134 48.53 34.28 -21.83
CA GLY A 134 48.47 33.65 -20.49
C GLY A 134 47.22 32.82 -20.19
N SER A 135 47.39 31.50 -20.24
CA SER A 135 46.39 30.47 -19.90
C SER A 135 45.95 30.56 -18.44
N GLY A 136 44.63 30.65 -18.21
CA GLY A 136 44.03 30.64 -16.88
C GLY A 136 43.62 29.23 -16.48
N ALA A 137 44.24 28.69 -15.42
CA ALA A 137 43.76 27.51 -14.75
C ALA A 137 43.83 27.70 -13.22
N HIS A 138 42.71 27.41 -12.58
CA HIS A 138 42.50 27.18 -11.15
C HIS A 138 42.52 28.42 -10.24
N ARG A 139 41.32 28.89 -9.90
CA ARG A 139 41.09 29.58 -8.64
C ARG A 139 39.73 29.21 -8.07
N ALA A 140 39.79 28.58 -6.89
CA ALA A 140 38.95 28.80 -5.70
C ALA A 140 37.44 28.52 -5.83
N MET A 141 36.66 28.17 -4.80
CA MET A 141 36.82 27.79 -3.39
C MET A 141 35.37 27.72 -2.89
N GLU A 142 35.03 26.74 -2.06
CA GLU A 142 34.34 26.93 -0.77
C GLU A 142 33.62 25.65 -0.27
N PRO A 143 33.51 25.50 1.07
CA PRO A 143 33.16 24.28 1.79
C PRO A 143 31.70 24.26 2.27
N GLY A 144 31.20 23.09 2.69
CA GLY A 144 29.91 23.03 3.41
C GLY A 144 29.43 21.63 3.84
N PHE A 145 29.79 21.25 5.08
CA PHE A 145 28.96 20.58 6.12
C PHE A 145 28.26 19.22 5.84
N PRO A 146 28.00 18.41 6.89
CA PRO A 146 28.32 17.00 6.92
C PRO A 146 27.09 16.10 6.80
N GLY A 147 27.39 14.81 6.60
CA GLY A 147 26.45 13.73 6.32
C GLY A 147 25.23 13.71 7.24
N ARG A 148 24.06 13.74 6.60
CA ARG A 148 22.82 13.27 7.19
C ARG A 148 22.62 11.84 6.70
N GLY A 149 22.94 10.89 7.56
CA GLY A 149 22.54 9.50 7.38
C GLY A 149 21.04 9.44 7.13
N ILE A 150 20.66 8.77 6.06
CA ILE A 150 19.29 8.35 5.83
C ILE A 150 19.05 7.22 6.85
N PRO A 151 18.08 7.32 7.77
CA PRO A 151 17.67 6.16 8.53
C PRO A 151 17.04 5.19 7.53
N SER A 152 17.65 4.01 7.36
CA SER A 152 16.99 2.89 6.73
C SER A 152 15.77 2.54 7.59
N GLU A 153 14.57 2.78 7.08
CA GLU A 153 13.35 2.24 7.68
C GLU A 153 13.41 0.70 7.60
N PRO A 154 13.27 -0.01 8.73
CA PRO A 154 13.29 -1.47 8.71
C PRO A 154 11.95 -1.97 8.16
N ALA A 155 12.00 -2.71 7.06
CA ALA A 155 10.87 -3.43 6.49
C ALA A 155 10.25 -4.47 7.46
N ASP A 156 10.94 -4.77 8.56
CA ASP A 156 10.52 -5.73 9.59
C ASP A 156 9.31 -5.27 10.42
N ASP A 157 9.02 -3.96 10.48
CA ASP A 157 7.96 -3.44 11.36
C ASP A 157 6.56 -3.72 10.78
N GLU A 158 6.41 -3.63 9.45
CA GLU A 158 5.14 -3.87 8.75
C GLU A 158 4.77 -5.35 8.69
N THR A 159 5.75 -6.24 8.53
CA THR A 159 5.54 -7.70 8.56
C THR A 159 5.24 -8.17 9.98
N SER A 160 5.94 -7.63 10.98
CA SER A 160 5.68 -7.91 12.40
C SER A 160 4.32 -7.42 12.86
N LEU A 161 3.88 -6.25 12.42
CA LEU A 161 2.54 -5.72 12.71
C LEU A 161 1.44 -6.61 12.15
N LEU A 162 1.59 -7.11 10.92
CA LEU A 162 0.62 -8.05 10.36
C LEU A 162 0.59 -9.39 11.06
N MET A 163 1.76 -9.95 11.40
CA MET A 163 1.82 -11.21 12.15
C MET A 163 1.12 -11.07 13.49
N ARG A 164 1.32 -9.93 14.16
CA ARG A 164 0.64 -9.60 15.41
C ARG A 164 -0.88 -9.41 15.22
N ASP A 165 -1.31 -8.79 14.13
CA ASP A 165 -2.74 -8.66 13.81
C ASP A 165 -3.37 -10.03 13.51
N LEU A 166 -2.65 -10.93 12.84
CA LEU A 166 -3.07 -12.32 12.60
C LEU A 166 -3.21 -13.09 13.91
N ASP A 167 -2.22 -12.99 14.81
CA ASP A 167 -2.27 -13.62 16.13
C ASP A 167 -3.41 -13.06 16.99
N ALA A 168 -3.68 -11.76 16.89
CA ALA A 168 -4.79 -11.12 17.60
C ALA A 168 -6.15 -11.61 17.09
N LEU A 169 -6.31 -11.88 15.80
CA LEU A 169 -7.53 -12.44 15.23
C LEU A 169 -7.73 -13.91 15.64
N ASP A 170 -6.66 -14.70 15.71
CA ASP A 170 -6.72 -16.09 16.19
C ASP A 170 -7.03 -16.16 17.71
N ALA A 171 -6.65 -15.14 18.49
CA ALA A 171 -6.93 -15.04 19.92
C ALA A 171 -8.38 -14.60 20.25
N LEU A 172 -9.21 -14.25 19.26
CA LEU A 172 -10.59 -13.83 19.48
C LEU A 172 -11.51 -15.04 19.72
N ASP A 173 -11.88 -15.25 20.99
CA ASP A 173 -12.90 -16.23 21.36
C ASP A 173 -14.32 -15.65 21.24
N ILE A 174 -15.01 -16.02 20.17
CA ILE A 174 -16.40 -15.63 19.88
C ILE A 174 -17.37 -16.14 20.95
N GLN A 175 -17.11 -17.31 21.55
CA GLN A 175 -17.96 -17.88 22.60
C GLN A 175 -17.85 -17.03 23.87
N ALA A 176 -16.62 -16.71 24.28
CA ALA A 176 -16.39 -15.82 25.42
C ALA A 176 -16.99 -14.42 25.22
N MET A 177 -16.92 -13.85 24.01
CA MET A 177 -17.58 -12.58 23.70
C MET A 177 -19.11 -12.67 23.77
N THR A 178 -19.67 -13.76 23.25
CA THR A 178 -21.12 -14.02 23.30
C THR A 178 -21.60 -14.15 24.75
N GLU A 179 -20.83 -14.84 25.59
CA GLU A 179 -21.12 -14.97 27.02
C GLU A 179 -21.04 -13.63 27.76
N LYS A 180 -19.99 -12.84 27.49
CA LYS A 180 -19.83 -11.48 28.05
C LYS A 180 -20.99 -10.57 27.64
N PHE A 181 -21.40 -10.62 26.38
CA PHE A 181 -22.55 -9.86 25.88
C PHE A 181 -23.84 -10.27 26.59
N ARG A 182 -24.13 -11.58 26.68
CA ARG A 182 -25.31 -12.08 27.42
C ARG A 182 -25.27 -11.68 28.89
N ALA A 183 -24.10 -11.73 29.53
CA ALA A 183 -23.91 -11.30 30.91
C ALA A 183 -24.17 -9.80 31.08
N ASN A 184 -23.69 -8.97 30.16
CA ASN A 184 -23.94 -7.54 30.16
C ASN A 184 -25.43 -7.20 29.97
N CYS A 185 -26.11 -7.88 29.04
CA CYS A 185 -27.56 -7.71 28.86
C CYS A 185 -28.35 -8.12 30.11
N ARG A 186 -27.99 -9.22 30.77
CA ARG A 186 -28.58 -9.62 32.06
C ARG A 186 -28.37 -8.54 33.12
N GLN A 187 -27.14 -8.04 33.25
CA GLN A 187 -26.81 -6.97 34.20
C GLN A 187 -27.61 -5.68 33.91
N MET A 188 -27.83 -5.37 32.63
CA MET A 188 -28.65 -4.22 32.23
C MET A 188 -30.13 -4.42 32.58
N ILE A 189 -30.67 -5.63 32.39
CA ILE A 189 -32.04 -5.99 32.78
C ILE A 189 -32.24 -5.90 34.30
N GLU A 190 -31.28 -6.38 35.09
CA GLU A 190 -31.29 -6.26 36.56
C GLU A 190 -31.30 -4.80 37.01
N LYS A 191 -30.42 -3.96 36.44
CA LYS A 191 -30.35 -2.53 36.76
C LYS A 191 -31.61 -1.75 36.41
N LEU A 192 -32.39 -2.24 35.44
CA LEU A 192 -33.66 -1.63 35.03
C LEU A 192 -34.87 -2.24 35.75
N GLU A 193 -34.65 -3.15 36.72
CA GLU A 193 -35.70 -3.88 37.45
C GLU A 193 -36.62 -4.69 36.53
N LEU A 194 -36.12 -5.09 35.36
CA LEU A 194 -36.85 -5.83 34.33
C LEU A 194 -36.69 -7.35 34.46
N GLU A 195 -36.28 -7.83 35.65
CA GLU A 195 -35.99 -9.26 35.91
C GLU A 195 -37.21 -10.18 35.66
N HIS A 196 -38.42 -9.64 35.74
CA HIS A 196 -39.65 -10.36 35.43
C HIS A 196 -39.79 -10.78 33.96
N LEU A 197 -39.02 -10.16 33.04
CA LEU A 197 -38.95 -10.51 31.63
C LEU A 197 -37.95 -11.64 31.34
N LEU A 198 -37.09 -11.98 32.30
CA LEU A 198 -36.24 -13.16 32.17
C LEU A 198 -37.12 -14.39 32.43
N GLU A 199 -37.26 -15.25 31.41
CA GLU A 199 -37.86 -16.56 31.60
C GLU A 199 -37.08 -17.29 32.70
N LYS A 200 -37.71 -17.44 33.86
CA LYS A 200 -37.19 -18.27 34.94
C LYS A 200 -37.14 -19.67 34.38
N SER A 201 -35.93 -20.16 34.05
CA SER A 201 -35.72 -21.55 33.68
C SER A 201 -36.25 -22.39 34.83
N THR A 202 -37.48 -22.89 34.64
CA THR A 202 -38.18 -23.68 35.62
C THR A 202 -37.34 -24.91 35.87
N ARG A 203 -36.76 -25.01 37.07
CA ARG A 203 -36.31 -26.29 37.61
C ARG A 203 -37.50 -27.24 37.55
N LYS A 204 -37.51 -28.13 36.57
CA LYS A 204 -38.34 -29.34 36.55
C LYS A 204 -37.40 -30.54 36.71
N GLY A 205 -36.71 -30.59 37.84
CA GLY A 205 -36.55 -31.81 38.63
C GLY A 205 -37.30 -31.51 39.93
N GLU A 206 -38.27 -32.28 40.36
CA GLU A 206 -38.25 -33.67 40.87
C GLU A 206 -39.71 -34.04 41.21
N PRO A 207 -40.04 -35.26 41.68
CA PRO A 207 -39.36 -36.56 41.58
C PRO A 207 -40.21 -37.62 40.83
#